data_AF-A0A7C7WLC7-F1
#
_entry.id   AF-A0A7C7WLC7-F1
#
_cell.length_a   1.000
_cell.length_b   1.000
_cell.length_c   1.000
_cell.angle_alpha   90.00
_cell.angle_beta   90.00
_cell.angle_gamma   90.00
#
_symmetry.space_group_name_H-M   'P 1'
#
loop_
_entity.id
_entity.type
_entity.pdbx_description
1 polymer ?
#
loop_
_entity_poly.entity_id
_entity_poly.type
_entity_poly.pdbx_seq_one_letter_code
_entity_poly.pdbx_strand_id
1 'polypeptide(L)' 'ESISEEELITLMVKNPILIERPIIFDENRAVIGRPPENTLNLIDF' A
#
# COMPACT_ATOMS: atom_id res chain seq x y z
N GLU A 1 -9.76 -13.20 -18.78
CA GLU A 1 -10.10 -13.57 -17.38
C GLU A 1 -9.45 -12.58 -16.45
N SER A 2 -10.12 -12.18 -15.38
CA SER A 2 -9.56 -11.31 -14.34
C SER A 2 -8.73 -12.15 -13.36
N ILE A 3 -7.59 -11.63 -12.92
CA ILE A 3 -6.80 -12.23 -11.83
C ILE A 3 -7.61 -12.15 -10.54
N SER A 4 -7.64 -13.21 -9.74
CA SER A 4 -8.28 -13.17 -8.42
C SER A 4 -7.47 -12.33 -7.43
N GLU A 5 -8.10 -11.85 -6.35
CA GLU A 5 -7.40 -11.07 -5.33
C GLU A 5 -6.28 -11.88 -4.64
N GLU A 6 -6.51 -13.17 -4.38
CA GLU A 6 -5.51 -14.06 -3.76
C GLU A 6 -4.30 -14.27 -4.65
N GLU A 7 -4.52 -14.46 -5.97
CA GLU A 7 -3.45 -14.56 -6.95
C GLU A 7 -2.69 -13.24 -7.07
N LEU A 8 -3.40 -12.11 -7.06
CA LEU A 8 -2.77 -10.79 -7.10
C LEU A 8 -1.88 -10.55 -5.88
N ILE A 9 -2.37 -10.85 -4.67
CA ILE A 9 -1.57 -10.77 -3.43
C ILE A 9 -0.36 -11.70 -3.51
N THR A 10 -0.54 -12.94 -3.98
CA THR A 10 0.55 -13.90 -4.16
C THR A 10 1.62 -13.35 -5.12
N LEU A 11 1.22 -12.70 -6.20
CA LEU A 11 2.13 -12.09 -7.17
C LEU A 11 2.84 -10.87 -6.57
N MET A 12 2.15 -10.02 -5.80
CA MET A 12 2.73 -8.88 -5.09
C MET A 12 3.78 -9.32 -4.06
N VAL A 13 3.52 -10.40 -3.32
CA VAL A 13 4.49 -11.00 -2.37
C VAL A 13 5.71 -11.57 -3.11
N LYS A 14 5.50 -12.29 -4.21
CA LYS A 14 6.58 -12.85 -5.03
C LYS A 14 7.41 -11.80 -5.75
N ASN A 15 6.79 -10.68 -6.14
CA ASN A 15 7.42 -9.59 -6.89
C ASN A 15 7.15 -8.26 -6.18
N PRO A 16 7.86 -7.94 -5.08
CA PRO A 16 7.55 -6.78 -4.25
C PRO A 16 7.55 -5.44 -5.00
N ILE A 17 8.23 -5.32 -6.15
CA ILE A 17 8.22 -4.11 -6.99
C ILE A 17 6.83 -3.71 -7.47
N LEU A 18 5.88 -4.66 -7.53
CA LEU A 18 4.49 -4.41 -7.90
C LEU A 18 3.71 -3.61 -6.85
N ILE A 19 4.20 -3.57 -5.60
CA ILE A 19 3.55 -2.87 -4.50
C ILE A 19 3.94 -1.39 -4.54
N GLU A 20 2.95 -0.49 -4.54
CA GLU A 20 3.18 0.96 -4.51
C GLU A 20 3.91 1.41 -3.23
N ARG A 21 4.80 2.41 -3.38
CA ARG A 21 5.65 2.94 -2.31
C ARG A 21 5.83 4.47 -2.46
N PRO A 22 6.02 5.20 -1.33
CA PRO A 22 6.16 4.70 0.04
C PRO A 22 4.82 4.31 0.68
N ILE A 23 4.85 3.29 1.55
CA ILE A 23 3.72 2.92 2.41
C ILE A 23 4.03 3.46 3.80
N ILE A 24 3.18 4.32 4.33
CA ILE A 24 3.29 4.86 5.69
C ILE A 24 2.18 4.25 6.53
N PHE A 25 2.48 3.79 7.74
CA PHE A 25 1.50 3.12 8.61
C PHE A 25 1.72 3.45 10.10
N ASP A 26 0.62 3.48 10.84
CA ASP A 26 0.58 3.52 12.31
C ASP A 26 0.02 2.17 12.84
N GLU A 27 -0.36 2.07 14.11
CA GLU A 27 -0.91 0.83 14.68
C GLU A 27 -2.24 0.38 14.03
N ASN A 28 -3.01 1.30 13.44
CA ASN A 28 -4.39 1.07 13.02
C ASN A 28 -4.64 1.32 11.52
N ARG A 29 -3.76 2.05 10.83
CA ARG A 29 -3.98 2.56 9.47
C ARG A 29 -2.71 2.53 8.63
N ALA A 30 -2.88 2.49 7.30
CA ALA A 30 -1.79 2.62 6.34
C ALA A 30 -2.24 3.46 5.13
N VAL A 31 -1.31 4.25 4.56
CA VAL A 31 -1.53 5.13 3.41
C VAL A 31 -0.39 5.01 2.40
N ILE A 32 -0.70 5.23 1.12
CA ILE A 32 0.31 5.38 0.07
C ILE A 32 0.76 6.85 0.04
N GLY A 33 2.00 7.10 0.45
CA GLY A 33 2.62 8.43 0.53
C GLY A 33 3.07 8.97 -0.83
N ARG A 34 2.32 8.69 -1.91
CA ARG A 34 2.55 9.25 -3.23
C ARG A 34 1.29 9.98 -3.72
N PRO A 35 1.28 11.31 -3.76
CA PRO A 35 2.40 12.20 -3.44
C PRO A 35 2.66 12.28 -1.92
N PRO A 36 3.81 12.81 -1.45
CA PRO A 36 4.23 12.76 -0.04
C PRO A 36 3.21 13.33 0.95
N GLU A 37 2.39 14.29 0.49
CA GLU A 37 1.35 14.95 1.29
C GLU A 37 0.26 13.98 1.76
N ASN A 38 0.06 12.84 1.08
CA ASN A 38 -0.86 11.79 1.52
C ASN A 38 -0.53 11.25 2.92
N THR A 39 0.72 11.39 3.35
CA THR A 39 1.16 11.01 4.70
C THR A 39 0.40 11.76 5.80
N LEU A 40 -0.06 12.99 5.51
CA LEU A 40 -0.80 13.81 6.46
C LEU A 40 -2.13 13.19 6.86
N ASN A 41 -2.72 12.32 6.03
CA ASN A 41 -3.96 11.61 6.36
C ASN A 41 -3.81 10.62 7.52
N LEU A 42 -2.56 10.30 7.90
CA LEU A 42 -2.25 9.40 9.01
C LEU A 42 -2.02 10.16 10.34
N ILE A 43 -1.98 11.49 10.31
CA ILE A 43 -1.69 12.31 11.48
C ILE A 43 -3.01 12.88 12.01
N ASP A 44 -3.40 12.47 13.22
CA ASP A 44 -4.51 13.09 13.94
C ASP A 44 -3.97 14.35 14.66
N PHE A 45 -4.58 15.52 14.39
CA PHE A 45 -4.28 16.78 15.08
C PHE A 45 -5.28 17.04 16.22
#